data_AF-A0A7K2MY63-F1
#
_entry.id   AF-A0A7K2MY63-F1
#
_cell.length_a   1.000
_cell.length_b   1.000
_cell.length_c   1.000
_cell.angle_alpha   90.00
_cell.angle_beta   90.00
_cell.angle_gamma   90.00
#
_symmetry.space_group_name_H-M   'P 1'
#
loop_
_entity.id
_entity.type
_entity.pdbx_description
1 polymer ?
#
loop_
_entity_poly.entity_id
_entity_poly.type
_entity_poly.pdbx_seq_one_letter_code
_entity_poly.pdbx_strand_id
1 'polypeptide(L)'
;GARRPTGEQVRRAARAAGADGFVRRLPHGYGTPLAQAPLSGGEHQRLGLARAFAHAGRLLVMDDATSSLDTATEYEVNLALRHSVRPGTRLVVAHRPSVADRADLVLWLERGRLRAVGTHRDLWRTADYRAVFGAVTGGTGAETPGAESARRPEPEQARP
;
A
#
# COMPACT_ATOMS: atom_id res chain seq x y z
N GLY A 1 -10.99 7.12 -26.30
CA GLY A 1 -10.02 6.04 -26.03
C GLY A 1 -8.78 6.59 -25.36
N ALA A 2 -8.08 5.78 -24.56
CA ALA A 2 -6.84 6.21 -23.91
C ALA A 2 -5.78 6.54 -24.98
N ARG A 3 -5.30 7.79 -25.00
CA ARG A 3 -4.28 8.24 -25.95
C ARG A 3 -2.96 7.53 -25.62
N ARG A 4 -2.26 6.99 -26.63
CA ARG A 4 -0.94 6.39 -26.45
C ARG A 4 0.04 7.49 -26.00
N PRO A 5 0.79 7.31 -24.89
CA PRO A 5 1.74 8.30 -24.44
C PRO A 5 2.92 8.39 -25.42
N THR A 6 3.46 9.59 -25.59
CA THR A 6 4.70 9.80 -26.35
C THR A 6 5.89 9.18 -25.60
N GLY A 7 6.99 8.91 -26.31
CA GLY A 7 8.20 8.38 -25.66
C GLY A 7 8.74 9.31 -24.55
N GLU A 8 8.53 10.62 -24.68
CA GLU A 8 8.87 11.58 -23.64
C GLU A 8 7.97 11.45 -22.40
N GLN A 9 6.66 11.27 -22.59
CA GLN A 9 5.72 11.02 -21.49
C GLN A 9 6.05 9.73 -20.76
N VAL A 10 6.42 8.66 -21.49
CA VAL A 10 6.89 7.41 -20.91
C VAL A 10 8.14 7.63 -20.06
N ARG A 11 9.16 8.33 -20.57
CA ARG A 11 10.39 8.63 -19.82
C ARG A 11 10.13 9.50 -18.59
N ARG A 12 9.26 10.50 -18.68
CA ARG A 12 8.86 11.34 -17.55
C ARG A 12 8.16 10.51 -16.47
N ALA A 13 7.23 9.64 -16.87
CA ALA A 13 6.51 8.76 -15.96
C ALA A 13 7.44 7.74 -15.29
N ALA A 14 8.39 7.17 -16.04
CA ALA A 14 9.39 6.26 -15.50
C ALA A 14 10.32 6.96 -14.50
N ARG A 15 10.74 8.21 -14.73
CA ARG A 15 11.48 8.98 -13.72
C ARG A 15 10.65 9.23 -12.47
N ALA A 16 9.39 9.66 -12.64
CA ALA A 16 8.47 9.89 -11.53
C ALA A 16 8.20 8.63 -10.68
N ALA A 17 8.28 7.45 -11.29
CA ALA A 17 8.09 6.17 -10.60
C ALA A 17 9.40 5.54 -10.08
N GLY A 18 10.55 6.22 -10.19
CA GLY A 18 11.85 5.66 -9.83
C GLY A 18 12.32 4.51 -10.73
N ALA A 19 11.75 4.38 -11.93
CA ALA A 19 12.02 3.29 -12.86
C ALA A 19 13.11 3.61 -13.91
N ASP A 20 13.32 4.88 -14.24
CA ASP A 20 14.25 5.28 -15.32
C ASP A 20 15.66 4.70 -15.13
N GLY A 21 16.17 4.72 -13.91
CA GLY A 21 17.53 4.27 -13.60
C GLY A 21 17.75 2.79 -13.94
N PHE A 22 16.86 1.89 -13.52
CA PHE A 22 17.03 0.46 -13.82
C PHE A 22 16.67 0.14 -15.26
N VAL A 23 15.66 0.80 -15.84
CA VAL A 23 15.29 0.59 -17.24
C VAL A 23 16.45 0.93 -18.16
N ARG A 24 17.20 2.00 -17.89
CA ARG A 24 18.39 2.38 -18.68
C ARG A 24 19.56 1.42 -18.56
N ARG A 25 19.61 0.59 -17.51
CA ARG A 25 20.64 -0.45 -17.32
C ARG A 25 20.33 -1.76 -18.03
N LEU A 26 19.12 -1.93 -18.55
CA LEU A 26 18.77 -3.10 -19.35
C LEU A 26 19.52 -3.10 -20.70
N PRO A 27 19.76 -4.27 -21.33
CA PRO A 27 20.57 -4.38 -22.55
C PRO A 27 20.13 -3.47 -23.70
N HIS A 28 18.82 -3.20 -23.82
CA HIS A 28 18.26 -2.32 -24.85
C HIS A 28 17.52 -1.11 -24.25
N GLY A 29 17.78 -0.79 -22.98
CA GLY A 29 17.09 0.29 -22.29
C GLY A 29 15.57 0.11 -22.30
N TYR A 30 14.86 1.18 -22.68
CA TYR A 30 13.40 1.18 -22.91
C TYR A 30 12.93 0.28 -24.07
N GLY A 31 13.83 -0.16 -24.94
CA GLY A 31 13.53 -1.11 -26.02
C GLY A 31 13.62 -2.58 -25.60
N THR A 32 14.02 -2.86 -24.35
CA THR A 32 14.18 -4.23 -23.86
C THR A 32 12.81 -4.93 -23.79
N PRO A 33 12.63 -6.10 -24.44
CA PRO A 33 11.41 -6.88 -24.31
C PRO A 33 11.15 -7.28 -22.85
N LEU A 34 9.93 -7.09 -22.36
CA LEU A 34 9.61 -7.37 -20.95
C LEU A 34 9.89 -8.83 -20.56
N ALA A 35 9.65 -9.78 -21.47
CA ALA A 35 9.93 -11.21 -21.27
C ALA A 35 11.42 -11.55 -21.10
N GLN A 36 12.31 -10.62 -21.48
CA GLN A 36 13.77 -10.77 -21.41
C GLN A 36 14.37 -9.85 -20.33
N ALA A 37 13.55 -9.07 -19.62
CA ALA A 37 14.01 -8.14 -18.59
C ALA A 37 14.05 -8.86 -17.23
N PRO A 38 15.23 -9.06 -16.62
CA PRO A 38 15.34 -9.64 -15.29
C PRO A 38 14.98 -8.59 -14.24
N LEU A 39 13.69 -8.50 -13.89
CA LEU A 39 13.16 -7.51 -12.96
C LEU A 39 12.82 -8.15 -11.62
N SER A 40 13.27 -7.53 -10.54
CA SER A 40 12.78 -7.82 -9.20
C SER A 40 11.29 -7.47 -9.04
N GLY A 41 10.65 -7.96 -7.97
CA GLY A 41 9.26 -7.61 -7.65
C GLY A 41 9.05 -6.09 -7.51
N GLY A 42 9.95 -5.39 -6.83
CA GLY A 42 9.88 -3.93 -6.68
C GLY A 42 10.08 -3.17 -7.99
N GLU A 43 10.92 -3.67 -8.89
CA GLU A 43 11.08 -3.07 -10.23
C GLU A 43 9.84 -3.26 -11.10
N HIS A 44 9.20 -4.43 -11.05
CA HIS A 44 7.91 -4.65 -11.68
C HIS A 44 6.83 -3.69 -11.14
N GLN A 45 6.80 -3.47 -9.83
CA GLN A 45 5.87 -2.53 -9.20
C GLN A 45 6.11 -1.08 -9.68
N ARG A 46 7.38 -0.64 -9.71
CA ARG A 46 7.75 0.69 -10.26
C ARG A 46 7.43 0.83 -11.74
N LEU A 47 7.55 -0.23 -12.54
CA LEU A 47 7.09 -0.24 -13.94
C LEU A 47 5.57 -0.12 -14.06
N GLY A 48 4.81 -0.82 -13.21
CA GLY A 48 3.35 -0.69 -13.13
C GLY A 48 2.92 0.74 -12.78
N LEU A 49 3.63 1.35 -11.83
CA LEU A 49 3.43 2.74 -11.45
C LEU A 49 3.77 3.72 -12.60
N ALA A 50 4.90 3.53 -13.29
CA ALA A 50 5.26 4.31 -14.46
C ALA A 50 4.18 4.22 -15.55
N ARG A 51 3.62 3.03 -15.79
CA ARG A 51 2.50 2.83 -16.71
C ARG A 51 1.28 3.64 -16.27
N ALA A 52 0.92 3.57 -14.99
CA ALA A 52 -0.21 4.33 -14.45
C ALA A 52 -0.01 5.85 -14.60
N PHE A 53 1.20 6.34 -14.35
CA PHE A 53 1.54 7.77 -14.49
C PHE A 53 1.52 8.25 -15.94
N ALA A 54 2.02 7.43 -16.87
CA ALA A 54 2.00 7.75 -18.31
C ALA A 54 0.56 7.87 -18.86
N HIS A 55 -0.39 7.20 -18.22
CA HIS A 55 -1.80 7.22 -18.57
C HIS A 55 -2.67 8.03 -17.61
N ALA A 56 -2.07 8.76 -16.66
CA ALA A 56 -2.80 9.52 -15.65
C ALA A 56 -3.74 10.53 -16.31
N GLY A 57 -5.02 10.19 -16.28
CA GLY A 57 -6.12 10.97 -16.83
C GLY A 57 -6.87 11.71 -15.73
N ARG A 58 -8.20 11.62 -15.73
CA ARG A 58 -9.04 12.24 -14.70
C ARG A 58 -9.08 11.44 -13.39
N LEU A 59 -8.78 10.14 -13.44
CA LEU A 59 -8.82 9.22 -12.30
C LEU A 59 -7.59 8.31 -12.30
N LEU A 60 -6.95 8.17 -11.15
CA LEU A 60 -5.90 7.20 -10.87
C LEU A 60 -6.31 6.38 -9.64
N VAL A 61 -6.30 5.05 -9.77
CA VAL A 61 -6.56 4.12 -8.66
C VAL A 61 -5.28 3.36 -8.33
N MET A 62 -4.90 3.33 -7.06
CA MET A 62 -3.70 2.66 -6.56
C MET A 62 -4.08 1.75 -5.40
N ASP A 63 -3.92 0.45 -5.61
CA ASP A 63 -4.08 -0.56 -4.57
C ASP A 63 -2.70 -1.07 -4.18
N ASP A 64 -2.28 -0.78 -2.96
CA ASP A 64 -1.00 -1.15 -2.38
C ASP A 64 0.25 -0.89 -3.26
N ALA A 65 0.16 0.10 -4.15
CA ALA A 65 1.13 0.32 -5.23
C ALA A 65 2.52 0.79 -4.76
N THR A 66 2.72 1.03 -3.46
CA THR A 66 4.01 1.45 -2.88
C THR A 66 4.54 0.56 -1.75
N SER A 67 3.87 -0.56 -1.42
CA SER A 67 4.27 -1.41 -0.28
C SER A 67 5.62 -2.10 -0.46
N SER A 68 6.00 -2.46 -1.68
CA SER A 68 7.27 -3.15 -1.95
C SER A 68 8.47 -2.19 -2.12
N LEU A 69 8.26 -0.88 -1.93
CA LEU A 69 9.30 0.13 -2.15
C LEU A 69 10.03 0.41 -0.83
N ASP A 70 11.33 0.65 -0.93
CA ASP A 70 12.07 1.23 0.19
C ASP A 70 11.58 2.65 0.50
N THR A 71 11.82 3.11 1.72
CA THR A 71 11.33 4.41 2.22
C THR A 71 11.76 5.60 1.35
N ALA A 72 12.99 5.58 0.81
CA ALA A 72 13.49 6.68 -0.01
C ALA A 72 12.78 6.72 -1.37
N THR A 73 12.67 5.57 -2.04
CA THR A 73 11.94 5.48 -3.31
C THR A 73 10.46 5.82 -3.14
N GLU A 74 9.82 5.36 -2.06
CA GLU A 74 8.42 5.71 -1.77
C GLU A 74 8.24 7.22 -1.61
N TYR A 75 9.15 7.89 -0.91
CA TYR A 75 9.10 9.34 -0.74
C TYR A 75 9.21 10.07 -2.08
N GLU A 76 10.16 9.69 -2.93
CA GLU A 76 10.34 10.27 -4.27
C GLU A 76 9.10 10.09 -5.14
N VAL A 77 8.52 8.89 -5.14
CA VAL A 77 7.27 8.58 -5.84
C VAL A 77 6.12 9.46 -5.36
N ASN A 78 5.97 9.63 -4.04
CA ASN A 78 4.93 10.47 -3.47
C ASN A 78 5.12 11.95 -3.85
N LEU A 79 6.36 12.44 -3.85
CA LEU A 79 6.68 13.79 -4.28
C LEU A 79 6.35 13.99 -5.77
N ALA A 80 6.69 13.01 -6.61
CA ALA A 80 6.37 13.02 -8.03
C ALA A 80 4.86 12.98 -8.27
N LEU A 81 4.10 12.20 -7.50
CA LEU A 81 2.63 12.21 -7.52
C LEU A 81 2.08 13.61 -7.22
N ARG A 82 2.63 14.31 -6.23
CA ARG A 82 2.16 15.66 -5.85
C ARG A 82 2.45 16.72 -6.89
N HIS A 83 3.63 16.70 -7.51
CA HIS A 83 4.11 17.83 -8.33
C HIS A 83 4.25 17.55 -9.82
N SER A 84 4.46 16.28 -10.20
CA SER A 84 4.84 15.91 -11.57
C SER A 84 3.76 15.14 -12.32
N VAL A 85 2.93 14.37 -11.63
CA VAL A 85 1.81 13.65 -12.25
C VAL A 85 0.64 14.61 -12.45
N ARG A 86 -0.03 14.50 -13.61
CA ARG A 86 -1.13 15.37 -14.00
C ARG A 86 -2.17 15.49 -12.88
N PRO A 87 -2.70 16.69 -12.59
CA PRO A 87 -3.77 16.87 -11.62
C PRO A 87 -5.02 16.07 -12.03
N GLY A 88 -5.67 15.45 -11.06
CA GLY A 88 -6.81 14.56 -11.24
C GLY A 88 -7.20 13.88 -9.92
N THR A 89 -8.33 13.18 -9.92
CA THR A 89 -8.80 12.43 -8.75
C THR A 89 -7.93 11.20 -8.54
N ARG A 90 -7.55 10.94 -7.28
CA ARG A 90 -6.72 9.80 -6.90
C ARG A 90 -7.44 9.00 -5.82
N LEU A 91 -7.63 7.71 -6.07
CA LEU A 91 -8.13 6.76 -5.09
C LEU A 91 -6.94 5.89 -4.65
N VAL A 92 -6.61 5.89 -3.37
CA VAL A 92 -5.49 5.14 -2.83
C VAL A 92 -5.99 4.25 -1.70
N VAL A 93 -5.74 2.95 -1.80
CA VAL A 93 -5.96 2.01 -0.70
C VAL A 93 -4.78 2.17 0.27
N ALA A 94 -5.07 2.58 1.49
CA ALA A 94 -4.04 2.91 2.48
C ALA A 94 -3.99 1.85 3.59
N HIS A 95 -2.89 1.11 3.65
CA HIS A 95 -2.58 0.20 4.76
C HIS A 95 -1.72 0.85 5.86
N ARG A 96 -1.19 2.05 5.60
CA ARG A 96 -0.30 2.79 6.49
C ARG A 96 -0.91 4.13 6.87
N PRO A 97 -0.83 4.55 8.16
CA PRO A 97 -1.35 5.84 8.60
C PRO A 97 -0.79 7.01 7.80
N SER A 98 0.51 6.99 7.48
CA SER A 98 1.19 8.06 6.73
C SER A 98 0.66 8.24 5.31
N VAL A 99 0.08 7.20 4.70
CA VAL A 99 -0.57 7.31 3.38
C VAL A 99 -1.95 7.94 3.52
N ALA A 100 -2.72 7.54 4.55
CA ALA A 100 -4.04 8.10 4.83
C ALA A 100 -3.97 9.57 5.26
N ASP A 101 -2.99 9.96 6.08
CA ASP A 101 -2.75 11.33 6.56
C ASP A 101 -2.52 12.33 5.42
N ARG A 102 -1.99 11.84 4.31
CA ARG A 102 -1.68 12.64 3.11
C ARG A 102 -2.88 12.92 2.21
N ALA A 103 -4.01 12.26 2.46
CA ALA A 103 -5.20 12.35 1.61
C ALA A 103 -6.06 13.56 1.98
N ASP A 104 -6.64 14.20 0.97
CA ASP A 104 -7.60 15.28 1.17
C ASP A 104 -8.91 14.77 1.82
N LEU A 105 -9.24 13.50 1.58
CA LEU A 105 -10.43 12.81 2.08
C LEU A 105 -10.13 11.33 2.34
N VAL A 106 -10.59 10.80 3.47
CA VAL A 106 -10.50 9.39 3.84
C VAL A 106 -11.90 8.77 3.85
N LEU A 107 -12.03 7.65 3.14
CA LEU A 107 -13.20 6.77 3.17
C LEU A 107 -12.85 5.54 4.02
N TRP A 108 -13.40 5.45 5.23
CA TRP A 108 -13.18 4.28 6.08
C TRP A 108 -14.22 3.20 5.76
N LEU A 109 -13.74 2.06 5.27
CA LEU A 109 -14.54 0.88 4.99
C LEU A 109 -14.47 -0.13 6.15
N GLU A 110 -15.60 -0.73 6.49
CA GLU A 110 -15.71 -1.81 7.47
C GLU A 110 -16.72 -2.84 6.96
N ARG A 111 -16.33 -4.12 6.88
CA ARG A 111 -17.20 -5.23 6.42
C ARG A 111 -17.92 -4.93 5.09
N GLY A 112 -17.19 -4.38 4.13
CA GLY A 112 -17.70 -4.03 2.80
C GLY A 112 -18.64 -2.83 2.76
N ARG A 113 -18.78 -2.07 3.86
CA ARG A 113 -19.62 -0.86 3.93
C ARG A 113 -18.80 0.36 4.29
N LEU A 114 -19.25 1.52 3.80
CA LEU A 114 -18.70 2.80 4.22
C LEU A 114 -19.10 3.09 5.66
N ARG A 115 -18.13 3.05 6.57
CA ARG A 115 -18.32 3.26 8.01
C ARG A 115 -18.30 4.75 8.36
N ALA A 116 -17.36 5.50 7.79
CA ALA A 116 -17.24 6.94 7.98
C ALA A 116 -16.47 7.60 6.84
N VAL A 117 -16.64 8.92 6.71
CA VAL A 117 -15.91 9.78 5.78
C VAL A 117 -15.42 11.00 6.55
N GLY A 118 -14.16 11.40 6.32
CA GLY A 118 -13.61 12.59 6.96
C GLY A 118 -12.13 12.76 6.64
N THR A 119 -11.46 13.66 7.35
CA THR A 119 -10.00 13.76 7.30
C THR A 119 -9.37 12.64 8.15
N HIS A 120 -8.13 12.28 7.85
CA HIS A 120 -7.38 11.34 8.69
C HIS A 120 -7.34 11.82 10.15
N ARG A 121 -7.09 13.11 10.38
CA ARG A 121 -7.01 13.73 11.71
C ARG A 121 -8.30 13.58 12.52
N ASP A 122 -9.45 13.73 11.89
CA ASP A 122 -10.75 13.60 12.58
C ASP A 122 -11.04 12.14 12.91
N LEU A 123 -10.83 11.25 11.94
CA LEU A 123 -11.05 9.81 12.13
C LEU A 123 -10.08 9.19 13.13
N TRP A 124 -8.85 9.70 13.24
CA TRP A 124 -7.81 9.22 14.16
C TRP A 124 -8.23 9.28 15.63
N ARG A 125 -9.22 10.11 15.97
CA ARG A 125 -9.77 10.17 17.34
C ARG A 125 -10.53 8.89 17.72
N THR A 126 -11.06 8.16 16.75
CA THR A 126 -11.81 6.92 16.95
C THR A 126 -10.86 5.72 17.09
N ALA A 127 -11.02 4.94 18.17
CA ALA A 127 -10.17 3.78 18.44
C ALA A 127 -10.26 2.72 17.32
N ASP A 128 -11.46 2.42 16.85
CA ASP A 128 -11.71 1.45 15.78
C ASP A 128 -11.01 1.82 14.47
N TYR A 129 -10.97 3.12 14.12
CA TYR A 129 -10.24 3.58 12.93
C TYR A 129 -8.73 3.39 13.09
N ARG A 130 -8.17 3.68 14.28
CA ARG A 130 -6.75 3.40 14.54
C ARG A 130 -6.45 1.89 14.45
N ALA A 131 -7.37 1.04 14.90
CA ALA A 131 -7.22 -0.40 14.85
C ALA A 131 -7.11 -0.96 13.41
N VAL A 132 -7.67 -0.27 12.40
CA VAL A 132 -7.49 -0.62 10.98
C VAL A 132 -6.02 -0.71 10.59
N PHE A 133 -5.16 0.13 11.18
CA PHE A 133 -3.73 0.15 10.90
C PHE A 133 -2.90 -0.74 11.84
N GLY A 134 -3.48 -1.18 12.96
CA GLY A 134 -2.81 -1.99 13.98
C GLY A 134 -2.88 -3.49 13.72
N ALA A 135 -3.79 -3.96 12.86
CA ALA A 135 -4.00 -5.39 12.60
C ALA A 135 -2.96 -6.03 11.66
N VAL A 136 -1.99 -5.27 11.13
CA VAL A 136 -0.90 -5.81 10.29
C VAL A 136 0.33 -6.12 11.15
N THR A 137 0.14 -6.94 12.19
CA THR A 137 1.21 -7.69 12.83
C THR A 137 0.74 -9.14 13.00
N GLY A 138 1.18 -10.01 12.08
CA GLY A 138 1.22 -11.46 12.28
C GLY A 138 0.01 -12.23 11.78
N GLY A 139 0.13 -12.77 10.57
CA GLY A 139 -0.43 -14.09 10.32
C GLY A 139 0.41 -15.12 11.06
N THR A 140 -0.13 -15.67 12.13
CA THR A 140 0.16 -17.04 12.62
C THR A 140 -0.95 -17.44 13.56
N GLY A 141 -1.56 -18.59 13.29
CA GLY A 141 -2.56 -19.18 14.17
C GLY A 141 -1.99 -19.36 15.58
N ALA A 142 -2.75 -18.92 16.56
CA ALA A 142 -2.66 -19.42 17.92
C ALA A 142 -4.08 -19.84 18.30
N GLU A 143 -4.27 -21.15 18.32
CA GLU A 143 -5.41 -21.79 18.95
C GLU A 143 -5.57 -21.23 20.37
N THR A 144 -6.82 -21.00 20.75
CA THR A 144 -7.17 -20.64 22.12
C THR A 144 -7.05 -21.91 22.97
N PRO A 145 -6.20 -22.00 24.01
CA PRO A 145 -6.36 -23.04 25.00
C PRO A 145 -7.52 -22.62 25.89
N GLY A 146 -8.59 -23.41 25.84
CA GLY A 146 -9.80 -23.23 26.63
C GLY A 146 -9.52 -23.16 28.13
N ALA A 147 -10.36 -22.40 28.81
CA ALA A 147 -10.41 -22.26 30.25
C ALA A 147 -10.71 -23.59 30.96
N GLU A 148 -10.02 -23.77 32.09
CA GLU A 148 -10.48 -24.35 33.35
C GLU A 148 -11.13 -25.75 33.36
N SER A 149 -10.41 -26.70 33.96
CA SER A 149 -11.02 -27.58 34.97
C SER A 149 -10.20 -27.51 36.25
N ALA A 150 -10.79 -26.85 37.25
CA ALA A 150 -10.27 -26.63 38.58
C ALA A 150 -10.07 -27.94 39.33
N ARG A 151 -8.86 -28.20 39.84
CA ARG A 151 -8.64 -29.14 40.95
C ARG A 151 -8.68 -28.35 42.25
N ARG A 152 -9.73 -28.56 43.05
CA ARG A 152 -9.82 -28.15 44.46
C ARG A 152 -8.80 -28.92 45.30
N PRO A 153 -8.14 -28.31 46.31
CA PRO A 153 -7.45 -29.04 47.36
C PRO A 153 -8.41 -29.51 48.47
N GLU A 154 -7.86 -30.36 49.33
CA GLU A 154 -8.40 -31.45 50.17
C GLU A 154 -9.42 -31.08 51.28
N PRO A 155 -9.88 -32.07 52.08
CA PRO A 155 -9.20 -32.20 53.38
C PRO A 155 -8.96 -33.62 53.91
N GLU A 156 -7.78 -33.76 54.51
CA GLU A 156 -7.34 -34.62 55.59
C GLU A 156 -8.42 -34.95 56.64
N GLN A 157 -8.69 -36.25 56.87
CA GLN A 157 -9.36 -36.74 58.09
C GLN A 157 -8.81 -38.08 58.57
N ALA A 158 -8.78 -38.18 59.90
CA ALA A 158 -8.05 -39.09 60.77
C ALA A 158 -8.51 -40.56 60.77
N ARG A 159 -7.52 -41.43 61.07
CA ARG A 159 -7.47 -42.64 61.92
C ARG A 159 -8.78 -43.36 62.32
N PRO A 160 -8.67 -44.67 62.54
CA PRO A 160 -8.50 -45.14 63.92
C PRO A 160 -7.07 -45.62 64.26
#